data_AF-A0A1J4SUC5-F1
#
_entry.id   AF-A0A1J4SUC5-F1
#
_cell.length_a   1.000
_cell.length_b   1.000
_cell.length_c   1.000
_cell.angle_alpha   90.00
_cell.angle_beta   90.00
_cell.angle_gamma   90.00
#
_symmetry.space_group_name_H-M   'P 1'
#
loop_
_entity.id
_entity.type
_entity.pdbx_description
1 polymer ?
#
loop_
_entity_poly.entity_id
_entity_poly.type
_entity_poly.pdbx_seq_one_letter_code
_entity_poly.pdbx_strand_id
1 'polypeptide(L)'
;MQKENPGYYNDVELDRGVQLTAVSYDQTQRAMVIAGRATVGGKPVIAEISGIATARGEDGTVNMWLPAFRFKGRNGNMNRAPGLNAVATLSPRQGAIETAKAIAACVNKHATAYKATISGTRRKALVNIVFTGKNCVLV
;
A
#
# COMPACT_ATOMS: atom_id res chain seq x y z
N MET A 1 -21.75 -6.55 31.84
CA MET A 1 -21.12 -6.21 30.55
C MET A 1 -22.11 -6.53 29.45
N GLN A 2 -22.67 -5.52 28.77
CA GLN A 2 -23.49 -5.76 27.59
C GLN A 2 -22.62 -6.53 26.58
N LYS A 3 -23.09 -7.69 26.13
CA LYS A 3 -22.48 -8.38 24.99
C LYS A 3 -22.69 -7.46 23.79
N GLU A 4 -21.71 -6.60 23.51
CA GLU A 4 -21.65 -5.86 22.26
C GLU A 4 -21.75 -6.90 21.15
N ASN A 5 -22.88 -6.89 20.45
CA ASN A 5 -23.10 -7.72 19.28
C ASN A 5 -21.93 -7.40 18.34
N PRO A 6 -21.01 -8.34 18.05
CA PRO A 6 -19.79 -8.03 17.34
C PRO A 6 -20.18 -7.83 15.88
N GLY A 7 -20.65 -6.62 15.54
CA GLY A 7 -21.30 -6.40 14.26
C GLY A 7 -20.40 -6.88 13.13
N TYR A 8 -21.01 -7.69 12.29
CA TYR A 8 -20.34 -8.45 11.26
C TYR A 8 -19.96 -7.48 10.12
N TYR A 9 -18.73 -7.57 9.59
CA TYR A 9 -18.52 -7.09 8.24
C TYR A 9 -19.30 -8.01 7.33
N ASN A 10 -20.37 -7.53 6.68
CA ASN A 10 -21.02 -8.33 5.65
C ASN A 10 -20.03 -8.58 4.50
N ASP A 11 -20.27 -9.62 3.70
CA ASP A 11 -19.36 -10.03 2.63
C ASP A 11 -19.07 -8.88 1.64
N VAL A 12 -20.07 -8.02 1.41
CA VAL A 12 -19.94 -6.83 0.57
C VAL A 12 -18.89 -5.86 1.13
N GLU A 13 -18.87 -5.61 2.44
CA GLU A 13 -17.89 -4.74 3.07
C GLU A 13 -16.50 -5.40 3.12
N LEU A 14 -16.41 -6.73 3.28
CA LEU A 14 -15.13 -7.45 3.22
C LEU A 14 -14.46 -7.34 1.84
N ASP A 15 -15.26 -7.27 0.78
CA ASP A 15 -14.80 -7.08 -0.60
C ASP A 15 -14.52 -5.62 -0.97
N ARG A 16 -14.97 -4.66 -0.16
CA ARG A 16 -14.63 -3.24 -0.35
C ARG A 16 -13.14 -3.02 -0.15
N GLY A 17 -12.61 -2.10 -0.94
CA GLY A 17 -11.18 -1.87 -0.99
C GLY A 17 -10.82 -0.84 -2.03
N VAL A 18 -9.51 -0.67 -2.21
CA VAL A 18 -8.95 0.34 -3.12
C VAL A 18 -7.93 -0.25 -4.05
N GLN A 19 -7.85 0.35 -5.24
CA GLN A 19 -6.90 -0.04 -6.25
C GLN A 19 -5.56 0.65 -6.03
N LEU A 20 -4.48 -0.12 -6.04
CA LEU A 20 -3.12 0.40 -6.03
C LEU A 20 -2.77 0.94 -7.41
N THR A 21 -2.23 2.15 -7.42
CA THR A 21 -1.51 2.70 -8.57
C THR A 21 -0.02 2.72 -8.22
N ALA A 22 0.82 2.19 -9.11
CA ALA A 22 2.27 2.26 -8.96
C ALA A 22 2.89 2.84 -10.23
N VAL A 23 3.78 3.81 -10.08
CA VAL A 23 4.46 4.48 -11.20
C VAL A 23 5.94 4.60 -10.85
N SER A 24 6.80 4.34 -11.83
CA SER A 24 8.21 4.72 -11.74
C SER A 24 8.49 5.80 -12.78
N TYR A 25 9.21 6.83 -12.35
CA TYR A 25 9.71 7.90 -13.21
C TYR A 25 11.15 7.64 -13.68
N ASP A 26 11.84 6.66 -13.09
CA ASP A 26 13.13 6.19 -13.57
C ASP A 26 12.95 5.29 -14.80
N GLN A 27 13.78 5.48 -15.83
CA GLN A 27 13.65 4.76 -17.10
C GLN A 27 14.13 3.30 -17.02
N THR A 28 14.92 2.97 -16.00
CA THR A 28 15.64 1.69 -15.86
C THR A 28 15.11 0.80 -14.74
N GLN A 29 14.46 1.39 -13.74
CA GLN A 29 13.73 0.71 -12.69
C GLN A 29 12.23 0.81 -12.97
N ARG A 30 11.53 -0.33 -12.97
CA ARG A 30 10.11 -0.41 -13.27
C ARG A 30 9.31 -0.67 -12.00
N ALA A 31 8.10 -0.15 -11.95
CA ALA A 31 7.09 -0.49 -10.95
C ALA A 31 5.84 -1.05 -11.65
N MET A 32 5.36 -2.22 -11.24
CA MET A 32 4.22 -2.90 -11.84
C MET A 32 3.29 -3.44 -10.76
N VAL A 33 1.99 -3.26 -10.91
CA VAL A 33 0.99 -3.82 -10.00
C VAL A 33 0.63 -5.23 -10.44
N ILE A 34 0.85 -6.22 -9.56
CA ILE A 34 0.54 -7.63 -9.82
C ILE A 34 -0.81 -8.02 -9.21
N ALA A 35 -1.12 -7.49 -8.02
CA ALA A 35 -2.41 -7.65 -7.37
C ALA A 35 -2.96 -6.26 -7.03
N GLY A 36 -4.05 -5.88 -7.69
CA GLY A 36 -4.47 -4.49 -7.77
C GLY A 36 -5.31 -3.97 -6.61
N ARG A 37 -6.02 -4.82 -5.84
CA ARG A 37 -6.99 -4.34 -4.84
C ARG A 37 -6.67 -4.79 -3.42
N ALA A 38 -6.59 -3.83 -2.49
CA ALA A 38 -6.45 -4.05 -1.04
C ALA A 38 -7.83 -3.98 -0.42
N THR A 39 -8.30 -5.07 0.20
CA THR A 39 -9.67 -5.15 0.73
C THR A 39 -9.73 -5.10 2.25
N VAL A 40 -10.90 -4.71 2.78
CA VAL A 40 -11.18 -4.76 4.23
C VAL A 40 -11.02 -6.18 4.77
N GLY A 41 -11.36 -7.19 3.97
CA GLY A 41 -11.15 -8.62 4.26
C GLY A 41 -9.68 -9.06 4.28
N GLY A 42 -8.73 -8.15 4.14
CA GLY A 42 -7.30 -8.43 4.32
C GLY A 42 -6.58 -8.92 3.07
N LYS A 43 -7.23 -8.91 1.90
CA LYS A 43 -6.54 -9.21 0.64
C LYS A 43 -5.49 -8.13 0.37
N PRO A 44 -4.20 -8.49 0.17
CA PRO A 44 -3.15 -7.52 -0.10
C PRO A 44 -3.22 -6.98 -1.53
N VAL A 45 -2.69 -5.77 -1.71
CA VAL A 45 -2.11 -5.38 -3.01
C VAL A 45 -0.65 -5.78 -3.07
N ILE A 46 -0.19 -6.07 -4.27
CA ILE A 46 1.19 -6.47 -4.53
C ILE A 46 1.70 -5.65 -5.71
N ALA A 47 2.78 -4.92 -5.47
CA ALA A 47 3.55 -4.27 -6.53
C ALA A 47 4.94 -4.89 -6.63
N GLU A 48 5.41 -5.09 -7.85
CA GLU A 48 6.77 -5.48 -8.17
C GLU A 48 7.59 -4.27 -8.58
N ILE A 49 8.78 -4.18 -8.02
CA ILE A 49 9.83 -3.28 -8.48
C ILE A 49 10.89 -4.15 -9.13
N SER A 50 11.35 -3.78 -10.33
CA SER A 50 12.41 -4.51 -11.04
C SER A 50 13.42 -3.56 -11.68
N GLY A 51 14.64 -4.03 -11.87
CA GLY A 51 15.74 -3.25 -12.43
C GLY A 51 16.59 -2.53 -11.40
N ILE A 52 17.54 -1.74 -11.90
CA ILE A 52 18.50 -0.97 -11.11
C ILE A 52 18.37 0.47 -11.55
N ALA A 53 18.14 1.38 -10.60
CA ALA A 53 17.95 2.79 -10.88
C ALA A 53 19.22 3.43 -11.45
N THR A 54 19.04 4.38 -12.37
CA THR A 54 20.12 5.17 -12.97
C THR A 54 19.94 6.66 -12.73
N ALA A 55 18.74 7.11 -12.37
CA ALA A 55 18.39 8.52 -12.26
C ALA A 55 18.93 9.22 -11.00
N ARG A 56 18.91 10.56 -11.08
CA ARG A 56 19.22 11.52 -10.01
C ARG A 56 18.12 12.58 -9.98
N GLY A 57 17.72 13.06 -8.79
CA GLY A 57 16.72 14.13 -8.66
C GLY A 57 15.27 13.64 -8.79
N GLU A 58 14.37 14.51 -9.26
CA GLU A 58 12.91 14.27 -9.33
C GLU A 58 12.53 13.15 -10.31
N ASP A 59 13.35 12.93 -11.34
CA ASP A 59 13.21 11.83 -12.32
C ASP A 59 13.57 10.45 -11.75
N GLY A 60 14.12 10.40 -10.53
CA GLY A 60 14.45 9.17 -9.83
C GLY A 60 13.44 8.88 -8.73
N THR A 61 12.17 8.65 -9.06
CA THR A 61 11.16 8.30 -8.05
C THR A 61 10.34 7.07 -8.43
N VAL A 62 9.91 6.34 -7.39
CA VAL A 62 8.84 5.33 -7.47
C VAL A 62 7.73 5.78 -6.53
N ASN A 63 6.52 5.87 -7.06
CA ASN A 63 5.35 6.31 -6.32
C ASN A 63 4.32 5.18 -6.26
N MET A 64 3.74 4.97 -5.09
CA MET A 64 2.65 4.03 -4.84
C MET A 64 1.50 4.74 -4.16
N TRP A 65 0.33 4.73 -4.78
CA TRP A 65 -0.85 5.44 -4.31
C TRP A 65 -2.03 4.50 -4.10
N LEU A 66 -2.65 4.61 -2.92
CA LEU A 66 -3.93 4.03 -2.56
C LEU A 66 -4.90 5.17 -2.25
N PRO A 67 -5.99 5.35 -3.01
CA PRO A 67 -6.96 6.40 -2.73
C PRO A 67 -7.68 6.15 -1.40
N ALA A 68 -8.34 7.20 -0.88
CA ALA A 68 -9.22 7.05 0.28
C ALA A 68 -10.49 6.30 -0.12
N PHE A 69 -11.06 5.52 0.79
CA PHE A 69 -12.37 4.88 0.58
C PHE A 69 -13.17 4.79 1.88
N ARG A 70 -14.47 4.56 1.75
CA ARG A 70 -15.40 4.39 2.86
C ARG A 70 -15.88 2.94 2.93
N PHE A 71 -16.11 2.47 4.15
CA PHE A 71 -16.65 1.15 4.42
C PHE A 71 -17.46 1.18 5.73
N LYS A 72 -18.42 0.28 5.88
CA LYS A 72 -19.17 0.12 7.11
C LYS A 72 -18.37 -0.74 8.07
N GLY A 73 -18.06 -0.20 9.24
CA GLY A 73 -17.31 -0.89 10.29
C GLY A 73 -18.12 -1.95 11.01
N ARG A 74 -17.43 -2.76 11.82
CA ARG A 74 -18.06 -3.74 12.71
C ARG A 74 -19.06 -3.10 13.68
N ASN A 75 -18.83 -1.87 14.11
CA ASN A 75 -19.76 -1.13 14.96
C ASN A 75 -20.99 -0.58 14.21
N GLY A 76 -21.14 -0.89 12.92
CA GLY A 76 -22.21 -0.37 12.08
C GLY A 76 -22.00 1.07 11.60
N ASN A 77 -20.99 1.78 12.11
CA ASN A 77 -20.68 3.14 11.70
C ASN A 77 -19.94 3.17 10.36
N MET A 78 -20.08 4.28 9.65
CA MET A 78 -19.27 4.53 8.47
C MET A 78 -17.86 4.93 8.88
N ASN A 79 -16.88 4.22 8.33
CA ASN A 79 -15.47 4.52 8.49
C ASN A 79 -14.89 4.97 7.16
N ARG A 80 -13.84 5.78 7.23
CA ARG A 80 -13.01 6.17 6.10
C ARG A 80 -11.57 5.75 6.34
N ALA A 81 -11.06 4.93 5.44
CA ALA A 81 -9.63 4.72 5.31
C ALA A 81 -9.03 5.94 4.58
N PRO A 82 -8.10 6.68 5.20
CA PRO A 82 -7.42 7.77 4.52
C PRO A 82 -6.59 7.22 3.34
N GLY A 83 -6.40 8.06 2.33
CA GLY A 83 -5.51 7.72 1.21
C GLY A 83 -4.06 7.65 1.68
N LEU A 84 -3.27 6.88 0.95
CA LEU A 84 -1.84 6.70 1.19
C LEU A 84 -1.08 7.03 -0.09
N ASN A 85 -0.12 7.94 -0.02
CA ASN A 85 0.86 8.17 -1.07
C ASN A 85 2.26 7.87 -0.52
N ALA A 86 2.87 6.79 -1.01
CA ALA A 86 4.21 6.38 -0.64
C ALA A 86 5.18 6.67 -1.79
N VAL A 87 6.15 7.54 -1.53
CA VAL A 87 7.14 8.00 -2.51
C VAL A 87 8.52 7.54 -2.06
N ALA A 88 9.25 6.89 -2.96
CA ALA A 88 10.65 6.55 -2.77
C ALA A 88 11.51 7.31 -3.77
N THR A 89 12.36 8.20 -3.26
CA THR A 89 13.45 8.82 -4.03
C THR A 89 14.56 7.79 -4.23
N LEU A 90 15.04 7.68 -5.46
CA LEU A 90 16.02 6.71 -5.91
C LEU A 90 17.40 7.35 -5.95
N SER A 91 18.39 6.57 -5.54
CA SER A 91 19.81 6.87 -5.76
C SER A 91 20.35 6.10 -6.97
N PRO A 92 21.38 6.60 -7.66
CA PRO A 92 22.05 5.84 -8.71
C PRO A 92 22.52 4.47 -8.21
N ARG A 93 22.33 3.43 -9.02
CA ARG A 93 22.68 2.02 -8.74
C ARG A 93 21.87 1.37 -7.62
N GLN A 94 20.84 2.04 -7.11
CA GLN A 94 19.89 1.48 -6.15
C GLN A 94 19.15 0.31 -6.79
N GLY A 95 19.17 -0.85 -6.10
CA GLY A 95 18.44 -2.01 -6.53
C GLY A 95 16.96 -1.93 -6.17
N ALA A 96 16.19 -2.89 -6.71
CA ALA A 96 14.77 -3.02 -6.46
C ALA A 96 14.44 -3.23 -4.97
N ILE A 97 15.26 -3.99 -4.24
CA ILE A 97 15.01 -4.29 -2.82
C ILE A 97 15.17 -3.06 -1.93
N GLU A 98 16.13 -2.19 -2.23
CA GLU A 98 16.32 -0.93 -1.52
C GLU A 98 15.15 0.03 -1.78
N THR A 99 14.66 0.10 -3.02
CA THR A 99 13.45 0.88 -3.35
C THR A 99 12.21 0.32 -2.65
N ALA A 100 12.00 -1.00 -2.68
CA ALA A 100 10.91 -1.65 -1.97
C ALA A 100 10.94 -1.32 -0.46
N LYS A 101 12.14 -1.34 0.13
CA LYS A 101 12.35 -0.98 1.54
C LYS A 101 11.99 0.48 1.82
N ALA A 102 12.36 1.41 0.95
CA ALA A 102 12.01 2.82 1.09
C ALA A 102 10.49 3.04 1.04
N ILE A 103 9.80 2.40 0.09
CA ILE A 103 8.33 2.44 0.01
C ILE A 103 7.71 1.86 1.28
N ALA A 104 8.09 0.66 1.70
CA ALA A 104 7.52 0.02 2.87
C ALA A 104 7.77 0.82 4.16
N ALA A 105 8.94 1.46 4.26
CA ALA A 105 9.23 2.38 5.36
C ALA A 105 8.29 3.59 5.35
N CYS A 106 8.00 4.19 4.19
CA CYS A 106 7.02 5.26 4.06
C CYS A 106 5.62 4.80 4.52
N VAL A 107 5.13 3.66 4.01
CA VAL A 107 3.83 3.10 4.42
C VAL A 107 3.74 2.88 5.92
N ASN A 108 4.78 2.30 6.51
CA ASN A 108 4.80 1.89 7.91
C ASN A 108 5.15 3.02 8.89
N LYS A 109 5.76 4.12 8.42
CA LYS A 109 6.09 5.29 9.25
C LYS A 109 4.84 6.09 9.61
N HIS A 110 3.87 6.16 8.71
CA HIS A 110 2.62 6.88 8.95
C HIS A 110 1.63 5.99 9.71
N ALA A 111 0.88 6.59 10.64
CA ALA A 111 -0.26 5.94 11.30
C ALA A 111 -1.42 5.76 10.31
N THR A 112 -1.24 4.86 9.34
CA THR A 112 -2.20 4.60 8.27
C THR A 112 -3.06 3.39 8.60
N ALA A 113 -4.04 3.13 7.74
CA ALA A 113 -4.83 1.90 7.77
C ALA A 113 -4.11 0.71 7.12
N TYR A 114 -2.86 0.87 6.69
CA TYR A 114 -2.12 -0.12 5.91
C TYR A 114 -0.82 -0.53 6.59
N LYS A 115 -0.35 -1.72 6.24
CA LYS A 115 0.98 -2.20 6.61
C LYS A 115 1.65 -2.83 5.42
N ALA A 116 2.93 -2.50 5.21
CA ALA A 116 3.72 -3.00 4.11
C ALA A 116 4.77 -4.02 4.58
N THR A 117 4.96 -5.06 3.78
CA THR A 117 6.09 -6.00 3.88
C THR A 117 6.78 -6.13 2.51
N ILE A 118 8.04 -6.54 2.53
CA ILE A 118 8.83 -6.67 1.30
C ILE A 118 9.49 -8.05 1.22
N SER A 119 9.78 -8.47 0.00
CA SER A 119 10.61 -9.63 -0.28
C SER A 119 11.32 -9.47 -1.62
N GLY A 120 12.36 -10.27 -1.86
CA GLY A 120 13.04 -10.33 -3.15
C GLY A 120 14.53 -10.01 -3.07
N THR A 121 15.05 -9.49 -4.17
CA THR A 121 16.48 -9.36 -4.46
C THR A 121 16.81 -7.98 -5.00
N ARG A 122 18.10 -7.71 -5.18
CA ARG A 122 18.60 -6.47 -5.78
C ARG A 122 17.98 -6.14 -7.15
N ARG A 123 17.61 -7.13 -7.97
CA ARG A 123 17.07 -6.88 -9.32
C ARG A 123 15.55 -6.93 -9.41
N LYS A 124 14.89 -7.54 -8.44
CA LYS A 124 13.44 -7.74 -8.43
C LYS A 124 12.96 -7.90 -6.99
N ALA A 125 12.01 -7.06 -6.58
CA ALA A 125 11.44 -7.06 -5.24
C ALA A 125 9.93 -6.86 -5.29
N LEU A 126 9.24 -7.40 -4.29
CA LEU A 126 7.80 -7.26 -4.10
C LEU A 126 7.54 -6.37 -2.89
N VAL A 127 6.54 -5.51 -3.02
CA VAL A 127 5.93 -4.74 -1.94
C VAL A 127 4.50 -5.24 -1.76
N ASN A 128 4.22 -5.84 -0.61
CA ASN A 128 2.88 -6.31 -0.24
C ASN A 128 2.29 -5.30 0.73
N ILE A 129 1.12 -4.74 0.44
CA ILE A 129 0.43 -3.80 1.32
C ILE A 129 -0.92 -4.38 1.72
N VAL A 130 -1.13 -4.55 3.02
CA VAL A 130 -2.33 -5.14 3.61
C VAL A 130 -3.11 -4.08 4.37
N PHE A 131 -4.44 -4.09 4.24
CA PHE A 131 -5.33 -3.30 5.07
C PHE A 131 -5.43 -3.89 6.48
N THR A 132 -5.27 -3.04 7.49
CA THR A 132 -5.28 -3.44 8.92
C THR A 132 -6.48 -2.90 9.69
N GLY A 133 -7.25 -1.98 9.10
CA GLY A 133 -8.38 -1.31 9.77
C GLY A 133 -7.99 -0.34 10.88
N LYS A 134 -6.71 -0.15 11.17
CA LYS A 134 -6.24 0.81 12.18
C LYS A 134 -6.31 2.24 11.65
N ASN A 135 -6.38 3.23 12.54
CA ASN A 135 -6.32 4.65 12.20
C ASN A 135 -7.33 5.10 11.12
N CYS A 136 -8.44 4.37 10.98
CA CYS A 136 -9.56 4.81 10.16
C CYS A 136 -10.31 5.92 10.90
N VAL A 137 -10.85 6.87 10.13
CA VAL A 137 -11.58 8.01 10.68
C VAL A 137 -13.07 7.68 10.64
N LEU A 138 -13.77 7.92 11.76
CA LEU A 138 -15.24 7.88 11.79
C LEU A 138 -15.79 9.02 10.95
N VAL A 139 -16.80 8.73 10.13
CA VAL A 139 -17.50 9.71 9.27
C VAL A 139 -18.94 9.82 9.71
#